data_AF-A0A0C9UQY2-F1
#
_entry.id   AF-A0A0C9UQY2-F1
#
_cell.length_a   1.000
_cell.length_b   1.000
_cell.length_c   1.000
_cell.angle_alpha   90.00
_cell.angle_beta   90.00
_cell.angle_gamma   90.00
#
_symmetry.space_group_name_H-M   'P 1'
#
loop_
_entity.id
_entity.type
_entity.pdbx_description
1 polymer ?
#
loop_
_entity_poly.entity_id
_entity_poly.type
_entity_poly.pdbx_seq_one_letter_code
_entity_poly.pdbx_strand_id
1 'polypeptide(L)'
;MGLIVWIVIFVKNINDLLHYMDDTFSYEMDLTLEYYAPYKTHYSKKQVALLHLWDELDLPHNIKKQEFRPSLMIIGFHIDPSCMSMTISHAAREELANWALNIFPLLRLTLQSSYSKIAGKTLCNAGIFLNRAVIRDLAWFADRMCHMHSLYFFVDEEWEFTQVNLIILCNASTVGLGFYIPAKALSFASSIPTNPLISNILFYEALMVASTIAWATALPTPLRWLLIYTDSLDMDNIFLCMVITSSCSS
;
A
#
# COMPACT_ATOMS: atom_id res chain seq x y z
N MET A 1 -9.24 -21.82 15.95
CA MET A 1 -9.70 -20.86 16.97
C MET A 1 -11.23 -20.81 17.15
N GLY A 2 -12.06 -20.78 16.10
CA GLY A 2 -13.52 -20.63 16.25
C GLY A 2 -14.22 -21.62 17.22
N LEU A 3 -13.90 -22.92 17.17
CA LEU A 3 -14.47 -23.91 18.10
C LEU A 3 -14.05 -23.64 19.56
N ILE A 4 -12.80 -23.24 19.78
CA ILE A 4 -12.28 -22.93 21.13
C ILE A 4 -13.00 -21.70 21.67
N VAL A 5 -13.18 -20.66 20.86
CA VAL A 5 -13.93 -19.46 21.24
C VAL A 5 -15.39 -19.79 21.56
N TRP A 6 -16.00 -20.71 20.83
CA TRP A 6 -17.34 -21.20 21.14
C TRP A 6 -17.39 -21.87 22.53
N ILE A 7 -16.43 -22.75 22.86
CA ILE A 7 -16.33 -23.37 24.19
C ILE A 7 -16.14 -22.30 25.27
N VAL A 8 -15.28 -21.31 25.03
CA VAL A 8 -15.02 -20.21 25.97
C VAL A 8 -16.33 -19.46 26.31
N ILE A 9 -17.08 -19.07 25.29
CA ILE A 9 -18.28 -18.24 25.45
C ILE A 9 -19.43 -19.08 26.02
N PHE A 10 -19.71 -20.25 25.45
CA PHE A 10 -20.93 -21.01 25.77
C PHE A 10 -20.76 -22.05 26.87
N VAL A 11 -19.56 -22.58 27.10
CA VAL A 11 -19.30 -23.61 28.12
C VAL A 11 -18.65 -23.01 29.35
N LYS A 12 -17.60 -22.18 29.18
CA LYS A 12 -16.90 -21.51 30.28
C LYS A 12 -17.53 -20.17 30.69
N ASN A 13 -18.54 -19.70 29.93
CA ASN A 13 -19.30 -18.48 30.21
C ASN A 13 -18.43 -17.20 30.32
N ILE A 14 -17.33 -17.17 29.56
CA ILE A 14 -16.47 -15.99 29.44
C ILE A 14 -17.02 -15.14 28.29
N ASN A 15 -17.87 -14.18 28.65
CA ASN A 15 -18.54 -13.31 27.69
C ASN A 15 -17.60 -12.23 27.13
N ASP A 16 -17.97 -11.73 25.95
CA ASP A 16 -17.29 -10.63 25.25
C ASP A 16 -15.87 -10.95 24.76
N LEU A 17 -15.54 -12.25 24.62
CA LEU A 17 -14.30 -12.67 23.96
C LEU A 17 -14.43 -12.48 22.44
N LEU A 18 -13.57 -11.63 21.90
CA LEU A 18 -13.43 -11.40 20.47
C LEU A 18 -12.21 -12.17 19.95
N HIS A 19 -12.25 -12.59 18.70
CA HIS A 19 -11.11 -13.24 18.06
C HIS A 19 -10.99 -12.83 16.59
N TYR A 20 -9.76 -12.80 16.12
CA TYR A 20 -9.43 -12.62 14.72
C TYR A 20 -8.24 -13.50 14.37
N MET A 21 -8.44 -14.47 13.47
CA MET A 21 -7.46 -15.50 13.13
C MET A 21 -6.90 -16.20 14.38
N ASP A 22 -5.65 -15.90 14.75
CA ASP A 22 -4.93 -16.49 15.88
C ASP A 22 -4.97 -15.62 17.15
N ASP A 23 -5.43 -14.37 17.05
CA ASP A 23 -5.46 -13.43 18.17
C ASP A 23 -6.83 -13.41 18.85
N THR A 24 -6.81 -13.41 20.18
CA THR A 24 -8.01 -13.30 21.03
C THR A 24 -7.87 -12.12 21.96
N PHE A 25 -8.92 -11.31 22.09
CA PHE A 25 -8.93 -10.09 22.90
C PHE A 25 -10.29 -9.88 23.55
N SER A 26 -10.28 -9.24 24.72
CA SER A 26 -11.47 -8.94 25.52
C SER A 26 -11.20 -7.67 26.33
N TYR A 27 -12.26 -7.11 26.91
CA TYR A 27 -12.18 -6.07 27.92
C TYR A 27 -12.69 -6.58 29.27
N GLU A 28 -12.30 -5.89 30.33
CA GLU A 28 -12.74 -6.13 31.70
C GLU A 28 -13.05 -4.78 32.36
N MET A 29 -14.20 -4.68 33.03
CA MET A 29 -14.58 -3.48 33.79
C MET A 29 -14.13 -3.57 35.26
N ASP A 30 -13.93 -4.79 35.75
CA ASP A 30 -13.40 -5.07 37.07
C ASP A 30 -11.87 -5.09 37.03
N LEU A 31 -11.23 -4.19 37.76
CA LEU A 31 -9.76 -4.09 37.83
C LEU A 31 -9.13 -5.10 38.80
N THR A 32 -9.92 -5.99 39.41
CA THR A 32 -9.35 -7.06 40.23
C THR A 32 -8.53 -8.01 39.38
N LEU A 33 -7.29 -8.24 39.82
CA LEU A 33 -6.36 -9.12 39.16
C LEU A 33 -6.26 -10.46 39.91
N GLU A 34 -6.15 -11.53 39.15
CA GLU A 34 -5.91 -12.88 39.64
C GLU A 34 -4.49 -13.32 39.29
N TYR A 35 -3.88 -14.07 40.22
CA TYR A 35 -2.54 -14.60 40.03
C TYR A 35 -2.56 -15.85 39.17
N TYR A 36 -1.82 -15.82 38.06
CA TYR A 36 -1.64 -16.97 37.19
C TYR A 36 -0.27 -17.62 37.42
N ALA A 37 -0.28 -18.77 38.09
CA ALA A 37 0.92 -19.45 38.57
C ALA A 37 1.93 -19.83 37.47
N PRO A 38 1.53 -20.33 36.28
CA PRO A 38 2.48 -20.71 35.23
C PRO A 38 3.36 -19.55 34.74
N TYR A 39 2.82 -18.34 34.69
CA TYR A 39 3.57 -17.13 34.29
C TYR A 39 4.03 -16.27 35.45
N LYS A 40 3.70 -16.65 36.69
CA LYS A 40 4.07 -15.96 37.93
C LYS A 40 3.72 -14.48 37.93
N THR A 41 2.59 -14.11 37.33
CA THR A 41 2.14 -12.73 37.18
C THR A 41 0.63 -12.63 37.36
N HIS A 42 0.12 -11.41 37.49
CA HIS A 42 -1.30 -11.14 37.68
C HIS A 42 -1.93 -10.65 36.38
N TYR A 43 -3.12 -11.15 36.07
CA TYR A 43 -3.93 -10.75 34.91
C TYR A 43 -5.38 -10.54 35.32
N SER A 44 -6.23 -10.03 34.43
CA SER A 44 -7.67 -9.95 34.69
C SER A 44 -8.29 -11.34 34.83
N LYS A 45 -9.41 -11.42 35.55
CA LYS A 45 -10.13 -12.68 35.80
C LYS A 45 -10.46 -13.44 34.51
N LYS A 46 -11.02 -12.76 33.50
CA LYS A 46 -11.31 -13.38 32.20
C LYS A 46 -10.06 -13.92 31.52
N GLN A 47 -8.94 -13.20 31.60
CA GLN A 47 -7.68 -13.64 30.99
C GLN A 47 -7.10 -14.86 31.71
N VAL A 48 -7.11 -14.89 33.05
CA VAL A 48 -6.67 -16.05 33.84
C VAL A 48 -7.56 -17.27 33.57
N ALA A 49 -8.88 -17.09 33.52
CA ALA A 49 -9.81 -18.17 33.19
C ALA A 49 -9.59 -18.72 31.77
N LEU A 50 -9.28 -17.86 30.81
CA LEU A 50 -8.93 -18.27 29.44
C LEU A 50 -7.61 -19.04 29.39
N LEU A 51 -6.58 -18.59 30.11
CA LEU A 51 -5.29 -19.26 30.21
C LEU A 51 -5.44 -20.67 30.83
N HIS A 52 -6.23 -20.80 31.89
CA HIS A 52 -6.53 -22.11 32.47
C HIS A 52 -7.28 -23.04 31.50
N LEU A 53 -8.17 -22.51 30.67
CA LEU A 53 -8.79 -23.32 29.62
C LEU A 53 -7.76 -23.78 28.58
N TRP A 54 -6.80 -22.94 28.20
CA TRP A 54 -5.72 -23.36 27.32
C TRP A 54 -4.87 -24.46 27.97
N ASP A 55 -4.57 -24.37 29.27
CA ASP A 55 -3.90 -25.43 30.03
C ASP A 55 -4.71 -26.75 30.02
N GLU A 56 -6.03 -26.67 30.26
CA GLU A 56 -6.93 -27.84 30.26
C GLU A 56 -7.01 -28.55 28.90
N LEU A 57 -6.94 -27.78 27.81
CA LEU A 57 -7.01 -28.27 26.44
C LEU A 57 -5.63 -28.61 25.84
N ASP A 58 -4.56 -28.46 26.63
CA ASP A 58 -3.16 -28.64 26.20
C ASP A 58 -2.81 -27.78 24.96
N LEU A 59 -3.34 -26.55 24.92
CA LEU A 59 -3.12 -25.60 23.84
C LEU A 59 -1.87 -24.75 24.11
N PRO A 60 -0.96 -24.59 23.13
CA PRO A 60 0.25 -23.80 23.32
C PRO A 60 -0.08 -22.31 23.46
N HIS A 61 0.44 -21.68 24.51
CA HIS A 61 0.31 -20.25 24.75
C HIS A 61 1.63 -19.68 25.28
N ASN A 62 1.89 -18.40 25.02
CA ASN A 62 3.17 -17.74 25.34
C ASN A 62 2.96 -16.44 26.11
N ILE A 63 3.72 -16.25 27.20
CA ILE A 63 3.72 -15.06 28.04
C ILE A 63 3.97 -13.76 27.25
N LYS A 64 4.81 -13.80 26.21
CA LYS A 64 5.13 -12.62 25.39
C LYS A 64 3.93 -12.09 24.60
N LYS A 65 2.93 -12.93 24.38
CA LYS A 65 1.68 -12.57 23.69
C LYS A 65 0.57 -12.15 24.65
N GLN A 66 0.81 -12.20 25.97
CA GLN A 66 -0.20 -11.86 26.98
C GLN A 66 -0.05 -10.40 27.41
N GLU A 67 -0.86 -9.54 26.81
CA GLU A 67 -0.89 -8.11 27.11
C GLU A 67 -2.15 -7.73 27.89
N PHE A 68 -1.99 -6.90 28.92
CA PHE A 68 -3.09 -6.34 29.71
C PHE A 68 -2.76 -4.89 30.07
N ARG A 69 -3.48 -3.94 29.49
CA ARG A 69 -3.28 -2.49 29.67
C ARG A 69 -4.59 -1.72 29.43
N PRO A 70 -4.70 -0.47 29.89
CA PRO A 70 -5.86 0.39 29.60
C PRO A 70 -6.09 0.64 28.11
N SER A 71 -5.04 0.66 27.29
CA SER A 71 -5.09 0.72 25.83
C SER A 71 -4.10 -0.29 25.23
N LEU A 72 -4.47 -0.89 24.10
CA LEU A 72 -3.70 -1.98 23.48
C LEU A 72 -3.69 -1.88 21.95
N MET A 73 -2.66 -2.46 21.35
CA MET A 73 -2.62 -2.69 19.91
C MET A 73 -3.34 -4.01 19.62
N ILE A 74 -4.46 -3.95 18.90
CA ILE A 74 -5.25 -5.11 18.50
C ILE A 74 -5.36 -5.09 16.98
N ILE A 75 -4.94 -6.18 16.32
CA ILE A 75 -4.95 -6.36 14.86
C ILE A 75 -4.36 -5.16 14.07
N GLY A 76 -3.36 -4.47 14.63
CA GLY A 76 -2.72 -3.31 14.01
C GLY A 76 -3.35 -1.95 14.33
N PHE A 77 -4.41 -1.91 15.13
CA PHE A 77 -5.04 -0.67 15.61
C PHE A 77 -4.78 -0.46 17.09
N HIS A 78 -4.41 0.77 17.47
CA HIS A 78 -4.41 1.22 18.84
C HIS A 78 -5.86 1.47 19.29
N ILE A 79 -6.32 0.67 20.25
CA ILE A 79 -7.66 0.74 20.83
C ILE A 79 -7.57 1.37 22.22
N ASP A 80 -8.28 2.48 22.39
CA ASP A 80 -8.48 3.14 23.69
C ASP A 80 -9.98 3.07 24.06
N PRO A 81 -10.37 2.15 24.95
CA PRO A 81 -11.75 2.02 25.40
C PRO A 81 -12.22 3.16 26.30
N SER A 82 -11.31 3.91 26.94
CA SER A 82 -11.69 5.05 27.79
C SER A 82 -12.19 6.21 26.93
N CYS A 83 -11.55 6.42 25.78
CA CYS A 83 -11.95 7.42 24.79
C CYS A 83 -12.89 6.88 23.72
N MET A 84 -13.23 5.58 23.75
CA MET A 84 -13.96 4.86 22.68
C MET A 84 -13.37 5.14 21.30
N SER A 85 -12.04 5.09 21.18
CA SER A 85 -11.32 5.43 19.95
C SER A 85 -10.49 4.26 19.42
N MET A 86 -10.46 4.12 18.10
CA MET A 86 -9.62 3.18 17.39
C MET A 86 -8.76 3.96 16.39
N THR A 87 -7.44 3.81 16.47
CA THR A 87 -6.49 4.56 15.63
C THR A 87 -5.41 3.66 15.06
N ILE A 88 -5.03 3.90 13.81
CA ILE A 88 -3.83 3.27 13.24
C ILE A 88 -2.61 3.92 13.90
N SER A 89 -1.65 3.11 14.36
CA SER A 89 -0.41 3.60 14.97
C SER A 89 0.40 4.45 13.99
N HIS A 90 1.25 5.36 14.48
CA HIS A 90 2.06 6.20 13.60
C HIS A 90 2.94 5.38 12.64
N ALA A 91 3.60 4.34 13.17
CA ALA A 91 4.43 3.43 12.38
C ALA A 91 3.60 2.70 11.31
N ALA A 92 2.40 2.21 11.65
CA ALA A 92 1.53 1.55 10.67
C ALA A 92 1.02 2.52 9.60
N ARG A 93 0.84 3.81 9.92
CA ARG A 93 0.52 4.83 8.91
C ARG A 93 1.67 5.08 7.94
N GLU A 94 2.91 5.10 8.45
CA GLU A 94 4.11 5.23 7.61
C GLU A 94 4.29 3.99 6.71
N GLU A 95 4.13 2.80 7.27
CA GLU A 95 4.15 1.55 6.50
C GLU A 95 3.06 1.52 5.43
N LEU A 96 1.84 1.94 5.77
CA LEU A 96 0.73 2.03 4.81
C LEU A 96 1.05 3.03 3.69
N ALA A 97 1.65 4.17 4.02
CA ALA A 97 2.06 5.15 3.02
C ALA A 97 3.18 4.60 2.12
N ASN A 98 4.19 3.94 2.69
CA ASN A 98 5.26 3.29 1.94
C ASN A 98 4.74 2.18 1.03
N TRP A 99 3.84 1.34 1.55
CA TRP A 99 3.15 0.32 0.77
C TRP A 99 2.35 0.95 -0.38
N ALA A 100 1.61 2.02 -0.12
CA ALA A 100 0.84 2.73 -1.15
C ALA A 100 1.73 3.30 -2.26
N LEU A 101 2.90 3.83 -1.91
CA LEU A 101 3.89 4.31 -2.87
C LEU A 101 4.49 3.17 -3.73
N ASN A 102 4.52 1.94 -3.21
CA ASN A 102 4.97 0.77 -3.96
C ASN A 102 3.89 0.24 -4.88
N ILE A 103 2.64 0.19 -4.43
CA ILE A 103 1.53 -0.35 -5.22
C ILE A 103 0.99 0.66 -6.24
N PHE A 104 1.01 1.95 -5.91
CA PHE A 104 0.56 3.01 -6.80
C PHE A 104 1.73 3.92 -7.13
N PRO A 105 2.51 3.59 -8.17
CA PRO A 105 3.66 4.37 -8.58
C PRO A 105 3.33 5.83 -8.91
N LEU A 106 2.11 6.11 -9.39
CA LEU A 106 1.65 7.49 -9.62
C LEU A 106 1.65 8.31 -8.32
N LEU A 107 1.48 7.69 -7.16
CA LEU A 107 1.62 8.35 -5.87
C LEU A 107 3.07 8.77 -5.59
N ARG A 108 4.08 8.12 -6.17
CA ARG A 108 5.49 8.55 -6.03
C ARG A 108 5.74 9.92 -6.65
N LEU A 109 5.02 10.26 -7.73
CA LEU A 109 5.11 11.58 -8.37
C LEU A 109 4.70 12.71 -7.40
N THR A 110 3.81 12.42 -6.45
CA THR A 110 3.39 13.39 -5.43
C THR A 110 4.49 13.75 -4.44
N LEU A 111 5.50 12.88 -4.29
CA LEU A 111 6.64 13.14 -3.43
C LEU A 111 7.64 14.10 -4.06
N GLN A 112 7.54 14.40 -5.36
CA GLN A 112 8.52 15.23 -6.06
C GLN A 112 8.68 16.62 -5.42
N SER A 113 7.56 17.28 -5.09
CA SER A 113 7.62 18.59 -4.44
C SER A 113 8.18 18.50 -3.02
N SER A 114 7.89 17.41 -2.30
CA SER A 114 8.46 17.11 -0.98
C SER A 114 9.97 16.90 -1.06
N TYR A 115 10.46 16.04 -1.97
CA TYR A 115 11.89 15.82 -2.23
C TYR A 115 12.62 17.12 -2.61
N SER A 116 12.05 17.90 -3.53
CA SER A 116 12.61 19.19 -3.93
C SER A 116 12.70 20.17 -2.75
N LYS A 117 11.77 20.09 -1.80
CA LYS A 117 11.70 20.98 -0.62
C LYS A 117 12.68 20.57 0.48
N ILE A 118 13.01 19.29 0.59
CA ILE A 118 13.97 18.76 1.57
C ILE A 118 15.39 18.64 1.00
N ALA A 119 15.56 18.74 -0.32
CA ALA A 119 16.85 18.70 -0.98
C ALA A 119 17.84 19.70 -0.36
N GLY A 120 19.03 19.22 -0.01
CA GLY A 120 20.10 20.03 0.59
C GLY A 120 19.92 20.37 2.08
N LYS A 121 18.83 19.92 2.74
CA LYS A 121 18.65 20.08 4.19
C LYS A 121 19.19 18.89 4.93
N THR A 122 20.03 19.14 5.94
CA THR A 122 20.75 18.10 6.68
C THR A 122 20.31 17.97 8.15
N LEU A 123 19.54 18.94 8.65
CA LEU A 123 19.05 18.92 10.03
C LEU A 123 17.83 17.99 10.15
N CYS A 124 18.02 16.89 10.88
CA CYS A 124 16.93 15.99 11.24
C CYS A 124 15.95 16.70 12.19
N ASN A 125 14.65 16.43 12.04
CA ASN A 125 13.56 16.96 12.88
C ASN A 125 13.40 18.50 12.90
N ALA A 126 14.05 19.22 11.99
CA ALA A 126 13.80 20.65 11.80
C ALA A 126 12.42 20.86 11.15
N GLY A 127 11.61 21.76 11.70
CA GLY A 127 10.32 22.12 11.11
C GLY A 127 10.49 22.64 9.68
N ILE A 128 9.71 22.10 8.74
CA ILE A 128 9.76 22.50 7.33
C ILE A 128 8.47 23.24 6.99
N PHE A 129 8.61 24.48 6.52
CA PHE A 129 7.47 25.23 6.01
C PHE A 129 6.95 24.62 4.71
N LEU A 130 5.68 24.22 4.69
CA LEU A 130 5.02 23.64 3.52
C LEU A 130 4.62 24.75 2.54
N ASN A 131 5.04 24.63 1.27
CA ASN A 131 4.60 25.54 0.22
C ASN A 131 3.32 25.02 -0.44
N ARG A 132 2.68 25.86 -1.27
CA ARG A 132 1.42 25.50 -1.94
C ARG A 132 1.54 24.26 -2.83
N ALA A 133 2.70 24.03 -3.45
CA ALA A 133 2.94 22.85 -4.29
C ALA A 133 2.96 21.55 -3.45
N VAL A 134 3.70 21.53 -2.34
CA VAL A 134 3.75 20.38 -1.43
C VAL A 134 2.38 20.08 -0.84
N ILE A 135 1.64 21.11 -0.42
CA ILE A 135 0.28 20.93 0.11
C ILE A 135 -0.64 20.32 -0.96
N ARG A 136 -0.61 20.83 -2.19
CA ARG A 136 -1.44 20.34 -3.28
C ARG A 136 -1.14 18.87 -3.59
N ASP A 137 0.14 18.52 -3.72
CA ASP A 137 0.54 17.17 -4.14
C ASP A 137 0.25 16.14 -3.03
N LEU A 138 0.50 16.48 -1.76
CA LEU A 138 0.13 15.63 -0.61
C LEU A 138 -1.39 15.54 -0.39
N ALA A 139 -2.13 16.62 -0.65
CA ALA A 139 -3.60 16.57 -0.61
C ALA A 139 -4.14 15.67 -1.72
N TRP A 140 -3.56 15.73 -2.92
CA TRP A 140 -3.89 14.82 -4.01
C TRP A 140 -3.54 13.38 -3.65
N PHE A 141 -2.39 13.11 -3.01
CA PHE A 141 -2.05 11.79 -2.48
C PHE A 141 -3.13 11.25 -1.53
N ALA A 142 -3.54 12.07 -0.54
CA ALA A 142 -4.54 11.68 0.44
C ALA A 142 -5.92 11.44 -0.19
N ASP A 143 -6.36 12.33 -1.08
CA ASP A 143 -7.60 12.19 -1.83
C ASP A 143 -7.61 10.90 -2.65
N ARG A 144 -6.49 10.63 -3.33
CA ARG A 144 -6.34 9.47 -4.19
C ARG A 144 -6.37 8.18 -3.37
N MET A 145 -5.74 8.15 -2.19
CA MET A 145 -5.82 7.04 -1.24
C MET A 145 -7.25 6.79 -0.72
N CYS A 146 -8.01 7.84 -0.40
CA CYS A 146 -9.39 7.73 0.08
C CYS A 146 -10.36 7.21 -0.98
N HIS A 147 -10.10 7.52 -2.26
CA HIS A 147 -10.95 7.15 -3.39
C HIS A 147 -10.40 5.97 -4.20
N MET A 148 -9.36 5.27 -3.72
CA MET A 148 -8.87 4.09 -4.42
C MET A 148 -9.95 3.00 -4.43
N HIS A 149 -10.35 2.60 -5.63
CA HIS A 149 -11.16 1.40 -5.81
C HIS A 149 -10.33 0.16 -5.51
N SER A 150 -10.98 -0.96 -5.19
CA SER A 150 -10.32 -2.25 -5.01
C SER A 150 -9.35 -2.52 -6.15
N LEU A 151 -8.07 -2.76 -5.81
CA LEU A 151 -7.08 -3.25 -6.74
C LEU A 151 -7.58 -4.58 -7.29
N TYR A 152 -7.70 -4.67 -8.61
CA TYR A 152 -7.84 -5.97 -9.25
C TYR A 152 -6.55 -6.74 -8.99
N PHE A 153 -6.64 -7.84 -8.25
CA PHE A 153 -5.56 -8.82 -8.18
C PHE A 153 -5.28 -9.28 -9.61
N PHE A 154 -4.06 -9.05 -10.09
CA PHE A 154 -3.65 -9.47 -11.42
C PHE A 154 -3.86 -10.97 -11.58
N VAL A 155 -4.52 -11.35 -12.66
CA VAL A 155 -4.23 -12.63 -13.29
C VAL A 155 -2.90 -12.37 -14.00
N ASP A 156 -1.81 -12.87 -13.43
CA ASP A 156 -0.52 -12.90 -14.10
C ASP A 156 -0.63 -13.87 -15.28
N GLU A 157 -0.98 -13.34 -16.44
CA GLU A 157 -1.06 -14.11 -17.67
C GLU A 157 0.32 -14.01 -18.33
N GLU A 158 1.20 -14.98 -18.05
CA GLU A 158 2.49 -15.09 -18.70
C GLU A 158 2.28 -15.22 -20.22
N TRP A 159 2.82 -14.27 -20.99
CA TRP A 159 2.78 -14.29 -22.45
C TRP A 159 4.19 -14.33 -23.04
N GLU A 160 4.36 -15.04 -24.14
CA GLU A 160 5.65 -15.18 -24.82
C GLU A 160 5.91 -14.01 -25.78
N PHE A 161 7.18 -13.69 -26.05
CA PHE A 161 7.57 -12.65 -27.03
C PHE A 161 6.96 -12.85 -28.43
N THR A 162 6.60 -14.09 -28.78
CA THR A 162 5.95 -14.46 -30.04
C THR A 162 4.50 -13.95 -30.15
N GLN A 163 3.86 -13.64 -29.02
CA GLN A 163 2.47 -13.19 -28.92
C GLN A 163 2.33 -11.67 -29.00
N VAL A 164 3.45 -10.92 -28.93
CA VAL A 164 3.45 -9.45 -28.99
C VAL A 164 2.96 -8.96 -30.34
N ASN A 165 1.96 -8.08 -30.34
CA ASN A 165 1.46 -7.47 -31.57
C ASN A 165 2.35 -6.31 -32.04
N LEU A 166 2.98 -5.59 -31.11
CA LEU A 166 3.83 -4.45 -31.44
C LEU A 166 4.92 -4.24 -30.39
N ILE A 167 6.15 -4.02 -30.86
CA ILE A 167 7.31 -3.65 -30.04
C ILE A 167 7.64 -2.19 -30.32
N ILE A 168 7.80 -1.40 -29.26
CA ILE A 168 8.20 0.00 -29.33
C ILE A 168 9.41 0.24 -28.42
N LEU A 169 10.43 0.91 -28.95
CA LEU A 169 11.61 1.32 -28.20
C LEU A 169 11.47 2.81 -27.89
N CYS A 170 11.46 3.17 -26.62
CA CYS A 170 11.27 4.54 -26.16
C CYS A 170 12.51 5.06 -25.46
N ASN A 171 12.83 6.33 -25.70
CA ASN A 171 13.86 7.03 -24.96
C ASN A 171 13.40 8.47 -24.68
N ALA A 172 13.71 8.95 -23.48
CA ALA A 172 13.55 10.34 -23.10
C ALA A 172 14.89 10.90 -22.63
N SER A 173 15.14 12.16 -22.96
CA SER A 173 16.32 12.89 -22.52
C SER A 173 15.93 14.25 -21.99
N THR A 174 16.91 14.99 -21.48
CA THR A 174 16.77 16.39 -21.08
C THR A 174 16.74 17.37 -22.26
N VAL A 175 16.80 16.88 -23.50
CA VAL A 175 16.75 17.71 -24.72
C VAL A 175 15.58 17.34 -25.64
N GLY A 176 15.18 16.08 -25.63
CA GLY A 176 14.16 15.58 -26.55
C GLY A 176 13.59 14.23 -26.15
N LEU A 177 12.51 13.92 -26.84
CA LEU A 177 11.61 12.81 -26.63
C LEU A 177 11.55 11.99 -27.92
N GLY A 178 11.67 10.66 -27.88
CA GLY A 178 11.59 9.88 -29.11
C GLY A 178 11.29 8.41 -28.91
N PHE A 179 10.51 7.84 -29.84
CA PHE A 179 10.23 6.42 -29.87
C PHE A 179 10.32 5.86 -31.29
N TYR A 180 10.70 4.59 -31.38
CA TYR A 180 10.93 3.87 -32.61
C TYR A 180 10.16 2.54 -32.63
N ILE A 181 9.55 2.24 -33.77
CA ILE A 181 8.76 1.05 -34.00
C ILE A 181 9.45 0.22 -35.09
N PRO A 182 10.23 -0.82 -34.72
CA PRO A 182 10.98 -1.63 -35.68
C PRO A 182 10.09 -2.26 -36.76
N ALA A 183 8.93 -2.80 -36.37
CA ALA A 183 8.01 -3.49 -37.27
C ALA A 183 7.42 -2.60 -38.37
N LYS A 184 7.35 -1.29 -38.14
CA LYS A 184 6.84 -0.29 -39.11
C LYS A 184 7.95 0.55 -39.73
N ALA A 185 9.21 0.33 -39.33
CA ALA A 185 10.36 1.18 -39.66
C ALA A 185 10.06 2.67 -39.45
N LEU A 186 9.36 3.00 -38.35
CA LEU A 186 8.80 4.33 -38.12
C LEU A 186 9.31 4.89 -36.81
N SER A 187 9.81 6.14 -36.84
CA SER A 187 10.28 6.86 -35.67
C SER A 187 9.53 8.17 -35.51
N PHE A 188 9.32 8.56 -34.26
CA PHE A 188 8.82 9.87 -33.89
C PHE A 188 9.81 10.52 -32.94
N ALA A 189 10.01 11.82 -33.11
CA ALA A 189 10.82 12.64 -32.21
C ALA A 189 10.12 13.97 -31.97
N SER A 190 10.26 14.48 -30.75
CA SER A 190 9.75 15.78 -30.35
C SER A 190 10.76 16.48 -29.45
N SER A 191 10.82 17.81 -29.55
CA SER A 191 11.50 18.62 -28.54
C SER A 191 10.71 18.58 -27.23
N ILE A 192 11.40 18.80 -26.11
CA ILE A 192 10.74 18.95 -24.82
C ILE A 192 9.69 20.08 -24.88
N PRO A 193 8.52 19.91 -24.23
CA PRO A 193 7.51 20.96 -24.16
C PRO A 193 8.14 22.27 -23.65
N THR A 194 7.90 23.38 -24.34
CA THR A 194 8.51 24.69 -24.03
C THR A 194 8.12 25.27 -22.66
N ASN A 195 7.12 24.69 -22.00
CA ASN A 195 6.64 25.09 -20.69
C ASN A 195 6.37 23.85 -19.80
N PRO A 196 7.41 23.10 -19.43
CA PRO A 196 7.22 21.94 -18.57
C PRO A 196 6.87 22.46 -17.17
N LEU A 197 5.74 21.99 -16.61
CA LEU A 197 5.34 22.31 -15.23
C LEU A 197 6.47 21.96 -14.23
N ILE A 198 7.29 20.95 -14.56
CA ILE A 198 8.48 20.51 -13.84
C ILE A 198 9.49 19.98 -14.87
N SER A 199 10.72 20.50 -14.90
CA SER A 199 11.80 19.93 -15.73
C SER A 199 12.51 18.83 -14.96
N ASN A 200 12.07 17.59 -15.14
CA ASN A 200 12.68 16.40 -14.54
C ASN A 200 12.67 15.25 -15.55
N ILE A 201 13.77 14.52 -15.63
CA ILE A 201 13.94 13.37 -16.52
C ILE A 201 12.85 12.31 -16.31
N LEU A 202 12.45 12.04 -15.07
CA LEU A 202 11.38 11.08 -14.75
C LEU A 202 10.03 11.48 -15.36
N PHE A 203 9.73 12.78 -15.40
CA PHE A 203 8.51 13.28 -16.03
C PHE A 203 8.55 13.09 -17.55
N TYR A 204 9.71 13.32 -18.17
CA TYR A 204 9.90 13.14 -19.61
C TYR A 204 9.85 11.68 -20.03
N GLU A 205 10.42 10.77 -19.23
CA GLU A 205 10.31 9.32 -19.42
C GLU A 205 8.84 8.86 -19.30
N ALA A 206 8.12 9.31 -18.26
CA ALA A 206 6.69 8.98 -18.09
C ALA A 206 5.84 9.51 -19.25
N LEU A 207 6.09 10.77 -19.65
CA LEU A 207 5.41 11.41 -20.77
C LEU A 207 5.67 10.66 -22.08
N MET A 208 6.87 10.13 -22.27
CA MET A 208 7.23 9.34 -23.44
C MET A 208 6.48 8.03 -23.52
N VAL A 209 6.44 7.27 -22.43
CA VAL A 209 5.69 6.01 -22.39
C VAL A 209 4.20 6.28 -22.57
N ALA A 210 3.65 7.29 -21.90
CA ALA A 210 2.25 7.68 -22.04
C ALA A 210 1.91 8.11 -23.49
N SER A 211 2.77 8.91 -24.13
CA SER A 211 2.58 9.32 -25.53
C SER A 211 2.65 8.14 -26.49
N THR A 212 3.53 7.18 -26.20
CA THR A 212 3.67 5.94 -26.97
C THR A 212 2.41 5.07 -26.88
N ILE A 213 1.87 4.91 -25.67
CA ILE A 213 0.61 4.22 -25.43
C ILE A 213 -0.56 4.93 -26.12
N ALA A 214 -0.64 6.26 -25.99
CA ALA A 214 -1.68 7.06 -26.65
C ALA A 214 -1.63 6.89 -28.18
N TRP A 215 -0.43 6.85 -28.77
CA TRP A 215 -0.27 6.56 -30.18
C TRP A 215 -0.68 5.12 -30.54
N ALA A 216 -0.26 4.13 -29.76
CA ALA A 216 -0.55 2.72 -30.01
C ALA A 216 -2.06 2.41 -29.92
N THR A 217 -2.75 3.04 -28.97
CA THR A 217 -4.21 2.92 -28.79
C THR A 217 -5.02 3.64 -29.87
N ALA A 218 -4.42 4.62 -30.56
CA ALA A 218 -5.03 5.28 -31.70
C ALA A 218 -4.92 4.49 -33.02
N LEU A 219 -4.26 3.33 -33.02
CA LEU A 219 -4.19 2.48 -34.20
C LEU A 219 -5.56 1.83 -34.50
N PRO A 220 -5.91 1.65 -35.79
CA PRO A 220 -7.21 1.12 -36.19
C PRO A 220 -7.39 -0.37 -35.80
N THR A 221 -6.31 -1.08 -35.52
CA THR A 221 -6.34 -2.46 -35.05
C THR A 221 -6.18 -2.50 -33.53
N PRO A 222 -7.12 -3.10 -32.77
CA PRO A 222 -6.98 -3.25 -31.33
C PRO A 222 -5.78 -4.14 -31.03
N LEU A 223 -4.82 -3.60 -30.28
CA LEU A 223 -3.66 -4.34 -29.80
C LEU A 223 -4.04 -5.10 -28.53
N ARG A 224 -3.76 -6.41 -28.47
CA ARG A 224 -3.89 -7.20 -27.24
C ARG A 224 -2.63 -7.11 -26.39
N TRP A 225 -1.47 -7.22 -27.02
CA TRP A 225 -0.18 -7.19 -26.34
C TRP A 225 0.75 -6.16 -26.97
N LEU A 226 1.10 -5.14 -26.19
CA LEU A 226 2.03 -4.07 -26.55
C LEU A 226 3.26 -4.17 -25.66
N LEU A 227 4.45 -4.29 -26.25
CA LEU A 227 5.72 -4.31 -25.53
C LEU A 227 6.46 -2.98 -25.73
N ILE A 228 6.80 -2.31 -24.63
CA ILE A 228 7.56 -1.06 -24.64
C ILE A 228 8.88 -1.30 -23.93
N TYR A 229 10.00 -1.07 -24.62
CA TYR A 229 11.32 -1.03 -24.01
C TYR A 229 11.68 0.40 -23.65
N THR A 230 12.12 0.60 -22.41
CA THR A 230 12.65 1.84 -21.88
C THR A 230 13.84 1.54 -20.98
N ASP A 231 14.81 2.45 -20.92
CA ASP A 231 15.97 2.41 -20.04
C ASP A 231 15.70 3.02 -18.65
N SER A 232 14.47 3.47 -18.40
CA SER A 232 14.03 3.99 -17.11
C SER A 232 13.62 2.87 -16.16
N LEU A 233 14.48 2.59 -15.17
CA LEU A 233 14.20 1.67 -14.05
C LEU A 233 12.96 2.06 -13.24
N ASP A 234 12.56 3.33 -13.28
CA ASP A 234 11.39 3.83 -12.55
C ASP A 234 10.07 3.51 -13.28
N MET A 235 10.10 3.20 -14.58
CA MET A 235 8.91 2.87 -15.38
C MET A 235 8.38 1.45 -15.14
N ASP A 236 9.23 0.51 -14.72
CA ASP A 236 8.84 -0.85 -14.35
C ASP A 236 7.78 -0.83 -13.23
N ASN A 237 7.89 0.11 -12.31
CA ASN A 237 6.87 0.32 -11.29
C ASN A 237 5.64 1.00 -11.91
N ILE A 238 5.82 2.12 -12.63
CA ILE A 238 4.73 3.00 -13.11
C ILE A 238 3.69 2.31 -13.98
N PHE A 239 4.11 1.46 -14.90
CA PHE A 239 3.21 0.85 -15.88
C PHE A 239 2.77 -0.57 -15.54
N LEU A 240 3.30 -1.19 -14.49
CA LEU A 240 2.77 -2.45 -13.95
C LEU A 240 1.29 -2.32 -13.56
N CYS A 241 0.84 -1.10 -13.20
CA CYS A 241 -0.53 -0.82 -12.79
C CYS A 241 -1.51 -0.50 -13.93
N MET A 242 -1.08 -0.46 -15.20
CA MET A 242 -1.90 0.05 -16.30
C MET A 242 -2.45 -1.08 -17.18
N VAL A 243 -3.59 -1.67 -16.78
CA VAL A 243 -4.39 -2.49 -17.70
C VAL A 243 -5.23 -1.56 -18.57
N ILE A 244 -4.88 -1.44 -19.85
CA ILE A 244 -5.74 -0.79 -20.85
C ILE A 244 -6.79 -1.82 -21.26
N THR A 245 -7.90 -1.86 -20.55
CA THR A 245 -9.09 -2.54 -21.07
C THR A 245 -9.74 -1.62 -22.10
N SER A 246 -9.66 -1.98 -23.38
CA SER A 246 -10.52 -1.38 -24.39
C SER A 246 -11.95 -1.85 -24.12
N SER A 247 -12.71 -1.08 -23.35
CA SER A 247 -14.15 -1.24 -23.25
C SER A 247 -14.75 -0.93 -24.62
N CYS A 248 -14.92 -1.95 -25.47
CA CYS A 248 -15.82 -1.85 -26.61
C CYS A 248 -17.25 -1.76 -26.06
N SER A 249 -17.73 -0.54 -25.86
CA SER A 249 -19.16 -0.27 -25.78
C SER A 249 -19.73 -0.41 -27.19
N SER A 250 -20.42 -1.53 -27.42
CA SER A 250 -21.37 -1.76 -28.51
C SER A 250 -22.45 -0.69 -28.58
#